data_AF-A0A9W4ZBI3-F1
#
_entry.id   AF-A0A9W4ZBI3-F1
#
_cell.length_a   1.000
_cell.length_b   1.000
_cell.length_c   1.000
_cell.angle_alpha   90.00
_cell.angle_beta   90.00
_cell.angle_gamma   90.00
#
_symmetry.space_group_name_H-M   'P 1'
#
loop_
_entity.id
_entity.type
_entity.pdbx_description
1 polymer ?
#
loop_
_entity_poly.entity_id
_entity_poly.type
_entity_poly.pdbx_seq_one_letter_code
_entity_poly.pdbx_strand_id
1 'polypeptide(L)'
;MSNKTEEKLKALLEKEEQLKKEKQELKRKMKLEEKKKREKLCKNTGELTEKYFNIKHLSIEDREVLFESISIRVNEKIENLFPSVQQIKYISSEDENNNTVSKHSSVAL
;
A
#
# COMPACT_ATOMS: atom_id res chain seq x y z
N MET A 1 0.90 -41.15 -35.03
CA MET A 1 1.13 -40.80 -33.60
C MET A 1 1.42 -39.30 -33.36
N SER A 2 1.42 -38.42 -34.38
CA SER A 2 1.89 -37.02 -34.25
C SER A 2 0.84 -36.02 -33.70
N ASN A 3 -0.44 -36.15 -34.07
CA ASN A 3 -1.46 -35.12 -33.85
C ASN A 3 -1.77 -34.82 -32.36
N LYS A 4 -1.69 -35.83 -31.48
CA LYS A 4 -2.00 -35.67 -30.04
C LYS A 4 -0.98 -34.79 -29.31
N THR A 5 0.24 -34.69 -29.83
CA THR A 5 1.32 -33.91 -29.25
C THR A 5 1.22 -32.44 -29.70
N GLU A 6 0.87 -32.20 -30.97
CA GLU A 6 0.61 -30.86 -31.51
C GLU A 6 -0.61 -30.19 -30.88
N GLU A 7 -1.71 -30.93 -30.67
CA GLU A 7 -2.90 -30.41 -29.99
C GLU A 7 -2.60 -30.02 -28.53
N LYS A 8 -1.80 -30.82 -27.83
CA LYS A 8 -1.35 -30.49 -26.47
C LYS A 8 -0.45 -29.26 -26.44
N LEU A 9 0.45 -29.13 -27.40
CA LEU A 9 1.33 -27.95 -27.50
C LEU A 9 0.51 -26.67 -27.73
N LYS A 10 -0.47 -26.73 -28.64
CA LYS A 10 -1.37 -25.60 -28.91
C LYS A 10 -2.19 -25.22 -27.66
N ALA A 11 -2.75 -26.20 -26.96
CA ALA A 11 -3.50 -25.96 -25.72
C ALA A 11 -2.63 -25.35 -24.60
N LEU A 12 -1.33 -25.71 -24.54
CA LEU A 12 -0.40 -25.11 -23.59
C LEU A 12 -0.08 -23.65 -23.94
N LEU A 13 0.13 -23.34 -25.23
CA LEU A 13 0.37 -21.98 -25.69
C LEU A 13 -0.83 -21.06 -25.44
N GLU A 14 -2.05 -21.54 -25.71
CA GLU A 14 -3.28 -20.78 -25.43
C GLU A 14 -3.44 -20.49 -23.93
N LYS A 15 -3.14 -21.49 -23.07
CA LYS A 15 -3.14 -21.29 -21.61
C LYS A 15 -2.07 -20.30 -21.16
N GLU A 16 -0.88 -20.35 -21.74
CA GLU A 16 0.19 -19.41 -21.41
C GLU A 16 -0.20 -17.97 -21.78
N GLU A 17 -0.79 -17.77 -22.95
CA GLU A 17 -1.27 -16.45 -23.37
C GLU A 17 -2.38 -15.94 -22.45
N GLN A 18 -3.32 -16.81 -22.08
CA GLN A 18 -4.40 -16.48 -21.16
C GLN A 18 -3.86 -16.09 -19.78
N LEU A 19 -2.92 -16.86 -19.23
CA LEU A 19 -2.27 -16.55 -17.95
C LEU A 19 -1.48 -15.24 -17.99
N LYS A 20 -0.85 -14.91 -19.12
CA LYS A 20 -0.17 -13.61 -19.31
C LYS A 20 -1.17 -12.45 -19.25
N LYS A 21 -2.33 -12.58 -19.89
CA LYS A 21 -3.41 -11.58 -19.84
C LYS A 21 -3.97 -11.42 -18.44
N GLU A 22 -4.29 -12.53 -17.77
CA GLU A 22 -4.80 -12.54 -16.39
C GLU A 22 -3.81 -11.93 -15.41
N LYS A 23 -2.51 -12.26 -15.52
CA LYS A 23 -1.45 -11.64 -14.70
C LYS A 23 -1.38 -10.13 -14.90
N GLN A 24 -1.52 -9.66 -16.14
CA GLN A 24 -1.51 -8.22 -16.42
C GLN A 24 -2.74 -7.53 -15.86
N GLU A 25 -3.92 -8.14 -15.99
CA GLU A 25 -5.16 -7.62 -15.44
C GLU A 25 -5.12 -7.57 -13.91
N LEU A 26 -4.61 -8.63 -13.26
CA LEU A 26 -4.43 -8.68 -11.81
C LEU A 26 -3.51 -7.55 -11.32
N LYS A 27 -2.39 -7.33 -12.00
CA LYS A 27 -1.48 -6.21 -11.71
C LYS A 27 -2.18 -4.84 -11.83
N ARG A 28 -3.04 -4.66 -12.84
CA ARG A 28 -3.81 -3.42 -13.01
C ARG A 28 -4.83 -3.23 -11.88
N LYS A 29 -5.54 -4.29 -11.49
CA LYS A 29 -6.51 -4.27 -10.39
C LYS A 29 -5.84 -3.92 -9.05
N MET A 30 -4.69 -4.53 -8.76
CA MET A 30 -3.92 -4.26 -7.55
C MET A 30 -3.48 -2.79 -7.46
N LYS A 31 -2.92 -2.23 -8.54
CA LYS A 31 -2.54 -0.81 -8.61
C LYS A 31 -3.73 0.13 -8.39
N LEU A 32 -4.88 -0.21 -8.96
CA LEU A 32 -6.09 0.58 -8.79
C LEU A 32 -6.59 0.55 -7.34
N GLU A 33 -6.53 -0.61 -6.69
CA GLU A 33 -6.93 -0.75 -5.29
C GLU A 33 -5.99 0.02 -4.35
N GLU A 34 -4.67 -0.06 -4.56
CA GLU A 34 -3.69 0.75 -3.83
C GLU A 34 -3.93 2.25 -4.01
N LYS A 35 -4.26 2.68 -5.23
CA LYS A 35 -4.63 4.08 -5.50
C LYS A 35 -5.85 4.49 -4.70
N LYS A 36 -6.92 3.70 -4.71
CA LYS A 36 -8.13 3.97 -3.91
C LYS A 36 -7.84 4.04 -2.41
N LYS A 37 -7.01 3.13 -1.88
CA LYS A 37 -6.60 3.14 -0.47
C LYS A 37 -5.86 4.42 -0.11
N ARG A 38 -4.91 4.85 -0.95
CA ARG A 38 -4.13 6.08 -0.76
C ARG A 38 -5.00 7.33 -0.82
N GLU A 39 -5.90 7.43 -1.79
CA GLU A 39 -6.84 8.55 -1.92
C GLU A 39 -7.77 8.65 -0.71
N LYS A 40 -8.31 7.51 -0.25
CA LYS A 40 -9.15 7.46 0.96
C LYS A 40 -8.36 7.91 2.19
N LEU A 41 -7.12 7.46 2.36
CA LEU A 41 -6.27 7.89 3.48
C LEU A 41 -6.01 9.40 3.43
N CYS A 42 -5.63 9.93 2.26
CA CYS A 42 -5.37 11.36 2.08
C CYS A 42 -6.61 12.20 2.41
N LYS A 43 -7.79 11.79 1.92
CA LYS A 43 -9.07 12.43 2.24
C LYS A 43 -9.36 12.41 3.74
N ASN A 44 -9.27 11.25 4.37
CA ASN A 44 -9.55 11.09 5.80
C ASN A 44 -8.60 11.96 6.65
N THR A 45 -7.30 11.98 6.31
CA THR A 45 -6.30 12.82 7.00
C THR A 45 -6.62 14.30 6.80
N GLY A 46 -6.97 14.73 5.58
CA GLY A 46 -7.37 16.10 5.29
C GLY A 46 -8.58 16.55 6.11
N GLU A 47 -9.62 15.71 6.19
CA GLU A 47 -10.82 15.96 7.00
C GLU A 47 -10.49 16.10 8.50
N LEU A 48 -9.59 15.27 9.02
CA LEU A 48 -9.11 15.39 10.40
C LEU A 48 -8.38 16.71 10.63
N THR A 49 -7.49 17.10 9.71
CA THR A 49 -6.75 18.36 9.82
C THR A 49 -7.71 19.55 9.84
N GLU A 50 -8.71 19.58 8.97
CA GLU A 50 -9.72 20.64 8.99
C GLU A 50 -10.53 20.67 10.28
N LYS A 51 -10.90 19.49 10.81
CA LYS A 51 -11.68 19.35 12.05
C LYS A 51 -10.93 19.92 13.25
N TYR A 52 -9.63 19.69 13.36
CA TYR A 52 -8.85 20.07 14.54
C TYR A 52 -8.18 21.44 14.43
N PHE A 53 -7.80 21.89 13.22
CA PHE A 53 -7.00 23.10 13.05
C PHE A 53 -7.76 24.28 12.43
N ASN A 54 -9.01 24.12 11.98
CA ASN A 54 -9.83 25.18 11.39
C ASN A 54 -9.12 26.01 10.29
N ILE A 55 -8.31 25.35 9.46
CA ILE A 55 -7.42 25.99 8.47
C ILE A 55 -8.06 26.21 7.10
N LYS A 56 -9.38 26.04 6.95
CA LYS A 56 -10.06 26.13 5.64
C LYS A 56 -9.87 27.47 4.94
N HIS A 57 -9.72 28.54 5.71
CA HIS A 57 -9.55 29.90 5.23
C HIS A 57 -8.13 30.20 4.74
N LEU A 58 -7.15 29.37 5.09
CA LEU A 58 -5.78 29.52 4.64
C LEU A 58 -5.60 29.04 3.21
N SER A 59 -4.75 29.72 2.44
CA SER A 59 -4.27 29.25 1.14
C SER A 59 -3.44 27.97 1.28
N ILE A 60 -3.12 27.30 0.17
CA ILE A 60 -2.27 26.09 0.24
C ILE A 60 -0.87 26.46 0.72
N GLU A 61 -0.36 27.60 0.28
CA GLU A 61 0.95 28.14 0.62
C GLU A 61 1.03 28.46 2.12
N ASP A 62 -0.01 29.11 2.68
CA ASP A 62 -0.06 29.41 4.12
C ASP A 62 -0.17 28.14 4.97
N ARG A 63 -0.88 27.12 4.49
CA ARG A 63 -0.96 25.81 5.16
C ARG A 63 0.40 25.11 5.17
N GLU A 64 1.16 25.20 4.09
CA GLU A 64 2.51 24.62 4.01
C GLU A 64 3.43 25.26 5.04
N VAL A 65 3.46 26.59 5.12
CA VAL A 65 4.22 27.33 6.13
C VAL A 65 3.78 26.94 7.56
N LEU A 66 2.47 26.85 7.80
CA LEU A 66 1.94 26.42 9.10
C LEU A 66 2.41 25.00 9.45
N PHE A 67 2.22 24.04 8.55
CA PHE A 67 2.60 22.65 8.79
C PHE A 67 4.10 22.47 8.99
N GLU A 68 4.92 23.18 8.21
CA GLU A 68 6.37 23.19 8.37
C GLU A 68 6.75 23.71 9.76
N SER A 69 6.17 24.83 10.19
CA SER A 69 6.48 25.46 11.48
C SER A 69 6.18 24.59 12.71
N ILE A 70 5.22 23.67 12.60
CA ILE A 70 4.84 22.76 13.70
C ILE A 70 5.39 21.34 13.53
N SER A 71 5.99 21.02 12.38
CA SER A 71 6.38 19.65 11.99
C SER A 71 7.31 19.01 13.01
N ILE A 72 8.33 19.73 13.48
CA ILE A 72 9.30 19.26 14.47
C ILE A 72 8.58 18.78 15.74
N ARG A 73 7.75 19.65 16.32
CA ARG A 73 7.02 19.36 17.55
C ARG A 73 6.02 18.22 17.39
N VAL A 74 5.36 18.13 16.24
CA VAL A 74 4.43 17.03 15.95
C VAL A 74 5.17 15.70 15.81
N ASN A 75 6.29 15.68 15.09
CA ASN A 75 7.11 14.48 14.91
C ASN A 75 7.69 13.97 16.23
N GLU A 76 8.21 14.86 17.08
CA GLU A 76 8.66 14.50 18.44
C GLU A 76 7.52 13.89 19.27
N LYS A 77 6.31 14.46 19.22
CA LYS A 77 5.15 13.88 19.90
C LYS A 77 4.77 12.52 19.34
N ILE A 78 4.89 12.31 18.02
CA ILE A 78 4.59 11.02 17.39
C ILE A 78 5.55 9.95 17.90
N GLU A 79 6.85 10.24 17.95
CA GLU A 79 7.86 9.27 18.44
C GLU A 79 7.59 8.87 19.90
N ASN A 80 7.19 9.83 20.73
CA ASN A 80 6.91 9.59 22.14
C ASN A 80 5.57 8.87 22.39
N LEU A 81 4.52 9.19 21.63
CA LEU A 81 3.17 8.67 21.86
C LEU A 81 2.87 7.40 21.04
N PHE A 82 3.56 7.20 19.93
CA PHE A 82 3.34 6.09 18.98
C PHE A 82 4.68 5.41 18.62
N PRO A 83 5.37 4.79 19.58
CA PRO A 83 6.73 4.25 19.38
C PRO A 83 6.80 3.07 18.38
N SER A 84 5.67 2.47 18.00
CA SER A 84 5.63 1.31 17.10
C SER A 84 5.97 1.60 15.63
N VAL A 85 6.04 2.88 15.22
CA VAL A 85 6.28 3.26 13.81
C VAL A 85 7.73 3.00 13.36
N GLN A 86 8.68 2.91 14.29
CA GLN A 86 10.10 2.70 13.95
C GLN A 86 10.42 1.25 13.51
N GLN A 87 9.58 0.26 13.83
CA GLN A 87 9.82 -1.14 13.43
C GLN A 87 9.50 -1.41 11.95
N ILE A 88 8.65 -0.62 11.32
CA ILE A 88 8.21 -0.87 9.93
C ILE A 88 9.21 -0.33 8.91
N LYS A 89 10.00 0.70 9.27
CA LYS A 89 10.99 1.31 8.36
C LYS A 89 12.16 0.39 8.02
N TYR A 90 12.41 -0.65 8.84
CA TYR A 90 13.50 -1.62 8.64
C TYR A 90 13.09 -2.90 7.88
N ILE A 91 11.80 -3.16 7.67
CA ILE A 91 11.34 -4.38 6.98
C ILE A 91 11.12 -4.13 5.48
N SER A 92 11.09 -2.87 5.03
CA SER A 92 10.76 -2.54 3.63
C SER A 92 11.96 -2.42 2.67
N SER A 93 13.20 -2.70 3.10
CA SER A 93 14.38 -2.65 2.21
C SER A 93 14.97 -4.01 1.82
N GLU A 94 14.48 -5.12 2.37
CA GLU A 94 14.91 -6.46 1.97
C GLU A 94 13.72 -7.42 2.05
N ASP A 95 12.96 -7.55 0.95
CA ASP A 95 12.09 -8.71 0.75
C ASP A 95 11.93 -8.95 -0.77
N GLU A 96 13.07 -9.06 -1.45
CA GLU A 96 13.23 -10.10 -2.47
C GLU A 96 13.83 -11.34 -1.79
N ASN A 97 13.02 -12.13 -1.07
CA ASN A 97 13.12 -13.59 -1.10
C ASN A 97 12.12 -14.29 -0.17
N ASN A 98 11.63 -15.42 -0.67
CA ASN A 98 10.65 -16.30 -0.04
C ASN A 98 11.11 -16.83 1.33
N ASN A 99 10.25 -16.77 2.35
CA ASN A 99 9.97 -17.96 3.17
C ASN A 99 8.77 -17.80 4.12
N THR A 100 7.99 -18.86 4.18
CA THR A 100 6.87 -19.11 5.10
C THR A 100 7.26 -19.01 6.57
N VAL A 101 6.51 -18.26 7.39
CA VAL A 101 6.26 -18.62 8.79
C VAL A 101 4.83 -18.21 9.17
N SER A 102 3.96 -19.20 9.27
CA SER A 102 2.70 -19.11 10.00
C SER A 102 3.00 -18.81 11.47
N LYS A 103 2.47 -17.70 12.00
CA LYS A 103 2.36 -17.49 13.45
C LYS A 103 0.90 -17.36 13.82
N HIS A 104 0.39 -18.46 14.38
CA HIS A 104 -0.86 -18.49 15.14
C HIS A 104 -0.85 -17.38 16.21
N SER A 105 -1.86 -16.51 16.15
CA SER A 105 -2.22 -15.63 17.25
C SER A 105 -3.08 -16.43 18.23
N SER A 106 -2.55 -16.66 19.43
CA SER A 106 -3.34 -17.14 20.56
C SER A 106 -4.11 -15.96 21.14
N VAL A 107 -5.43 -15.97 20.96
CA VAL A 107 -6.37 -15.10 21.68
C VAL A 107 -6.59 -15.73 23.06
N ALA A 108 -6.30 -14.98 24.13
CA ALA A 108 -6.72 -15.32 25.48
C ALA A 108 -8.03 -14.58 25.80
N LEU A 109 -8.98 -15.34 26.36
CA LEU A 109 -10.29 -14.92 26.88
C LEU A 109 -10.15 -14.03 28.12
#